data_AF-A0AA97EQQ7-F1
#
_entry.id   AF-A0AA97EQQ7-F1
#
_cell.length_a   1.000
_cell.length_b   1.000
_cell.length_c   1.000
_cell.angle_alpha   90.00
_cell.angle_beta   90.00
_cell.angle_gamma   90.00
#
_symmetry.space_group_name_H-M   'P 1'
#
loop_
_entity.id
_entity.type
_entity.pdbx_description
1 polymer ?
#
loop_
_entity_poly.entity_id
_entity_poly.type
_entity_poly.pdbx_seq_one_letter_code
_entity_poly.pdbx_strand_id
1 'polypeptide(L)'
;MDFNTAFEIYYNDFLHEYGERKIRKIQNIVNNSKYTRSLLNQCYLKQCYPTPVDLRHYMLSNLKLSFSSRPTGIFAMAIMLKKFNDEVNINGSIIPDDIVLDLFTRLSETYNY
;
A
#
# COMPACT_ATOMS: atom_id res chain seq x y z
N MET A 1 -2.70 -18.85 -2.71
CA MET A 1 -2.49 -17.62 -3.51
C MET A 1 -1.52 -16.78 -2.73
N ASP A 2 -0.43 -16.34 -3.35
CA ASP A 2 0.55 -15.44 -2.70
C ASP A 2 0.10 -13.97 -2.79
N PHE A 3 0.76 -13.10 -2.03
CA PHE A 3 0.46 -11.67 -2.02
C PHE A 3 0.61 -11.01 -3.39
N ASN A 4 1.63 -11.36 -4.17
CA ASN A 4 1.87 -10.74 -5.48
C ASN A 4 0.74 -11.04 -6.47
N THR A 5 0.29 -12.28 -6.51
CA THR A 5 -0.85 -12.71 -7.33
C THR A 5 -2.13 -12.00 -6.91
N ALA A 6 -2.38 -11.91 -5.59
CA ALA A 6 -3.54 -11.21 -5.05
C ALA A 6 -3.53 -9.71 -5.41
N PHE A 7 -2.36 -9.08 -5.31
CA PHE A 7 -2.16 -7.68 -5.68
C PHE A 7 -2.36 -7.45 -7.17
N GLU A 8 -1.85 -8.33 -8.04
CA GLU A 8 -2.01 -8.22 -9.49
C GLU A 8 -3.47 -8.31 -9.92
N ILE A 9 -4.24 -9.24 -9.34
CA ILE A 9 -5.69 -9.33 -9.59
C ILE A 9 -6.36 -8.01 -9.21
N TYR A 10 -6.13 -7.54 -7.99
CA TYR A 10 -6.70 -6.28 -7.51
C TYR A 10 -6.27 -5.06 -8.35
N TYR A 11 -5.02 -5.04 -8.80
CA TYR A 11 -4.48 -3.99 -9.67
C TYR A 11 -5.20 -3.96 -11.01
N ASN A 12 -5.40 -5.13 -11.63
CA ASN A 12 -6.07 -5.25 -12.91
C ASN A 12 -7.56 -4.89 -12.80
N ASP A 13 -8.23 -5.27 -11.72
CA ASP A 13 -9.60 -4.88 -11.44
C ASP A 13 -9.72 -3.35 -11.32
N PHE A 14 -8.84 -2.74 -10.53
CA PHE A 14 -8.81 -1.28 -10.37
C PHE A 14 -8.47 -0.56 -11.69
N LEU A 15 -7.58 -1.14 -12.51
CA LEU A 15 -7.24 -0.62 -13.84
C LEU A 15 -8.45 -0.62 -14.76
N HIS A 16 -9.21 -1.72 -14.76
CA HIS A 16 -10.38 -1.86 -15.60
C HIS A 16 -11.50 -0.89 -15.20
N GLU A 17 -11.66 -0.61 -13.90
CA GLU A 17 -12.69 0.31 -13.39
C GLU A 17 -12.33 1.79 -13.55
N TYR A 18 -11.08 2.16 -13.31
CA TYR A 18 -10.66 3.56 -13.16
C TYR A 18 -9.75 4.09 -14.28
N GLY A 19 -9.20 3.19 -15.09
CA GLY A 19 -8.30 3.51 -16.19
C GLY A 19 -6.87 3.88 -15.75
N GLU A 20 -5.96 3.72 -16.71
CA GLU A 20 -4.52 3.83 -16.50
C GLU A 20 -4.07 5.21 -16.00
N ARG A 21 -4.71 6.28 -16.49
CA ARG A 21 -4.37 7.66 -16.10
C ARG A 21 -4.53 7.86 -14.59
N LYS A 22 -5.57 7.28 -13.98
CA LYS A 22 -5.82 7.41 -12.55
C LYS A 22 -4.79 6.62 -11.74
N ILE A 23 -4.47 5.41 -12.17
CA ILE A 23 -3.42 4.58 -11.54
C ILE A 23 -2.07 5.29 -11.57
N ARG A 24 -1.62 5.75 -12.74
CA ARG A 24 -0.33 6.46 -12.88
C ARG A 24 -0.28 7.66 -11.93
N LYS A 25 -1.38 8.39 -11.78
CA LYS A 25 -1.46 9.51 -10.83
C LYS A 25 -1.25 9.06 -9.39
N ILE A 26 -1.92 7.99 -8.96
CA ILE A 26 -1.79 7.45 -7.59
C ILE A 26 -0.37 6.93 -7.35
N GLN A 27 0.16 6.13 -8.27
CA GLN A 27 1.54 5.62 -8.20
C GLN A 27 2.55 6.76 -8.11
N ASN A 28 2.43 7.80 -8.94
CA ASN A 28 3.29 8.97 -8.88
C ASN A 28 3.21 9.69 -7.52
N ILE A 29 2.01 9.77 -6.93
CA ILE A 29 1.84 10.37 -5.61
C ILE A 29 2.53 9.52 -4.53
N VAL A 30 2.36 8.19 -4.56
CA VAL A 30 2.95 7.28 -3.58
C VAL A 30 4.48 7.22 -3.72
N ASN A 31 5.00 7.02 -4.93
CA ASN A 31 6.43 6.89 -5.21
C ASN A 31 7.23 8.16 -4.86
N ASN A 32 6.64 9.34 -5.04
CA ASN A 32 7.30 10.60 -4.74
C ASN A 32 6.97 11.13 -3.33
N SER A 33 6.20 10.39 -2.53
CA SER A 33 5.81 10.85 -1.20
C SER A 33 6.95 10.71 -0.19
N LYS A 34 7.29 11.81 0.49
CA LYS A 34 8.18 11.77 1.67
C LYS A 34 7.62 10.89 2.79
N TYR A 35 6.28 10.78 2.88
CA TYR A 35 5.61 9.99 3.91
C TYR A 35 5.78 8.50 3.64
N THR A 36 5.61 8.06 2.38
CA THR A 36 5.91 6.68 1.98
C THR A 36 7.38 6.34 2.23
N ARG A 37 8.32 7.21 1.84
CA ARG A 37 9.75 6.97 2.11
C ARG A 37 10.04 6.87 3.62
N SER A 38 9.43 7.74 4.43
CA SER A 38 9.55 7.70 5.88
C SER A 38 9.05 6.37 6.46
N LEU A 39 7.89 5.88 6.00
CA LEU A 39 7.35 4.59 6.41
C LEU A 39 8.32 3.45 6.11
N LEU A 40 8.80 3.35 4.86
CA LEU A 40 9.73 2.30 4.44
C LEU A 40 11.04 2.32 5.24
N ASN A 41 11.60 3.52 5.46
CA ASN A 41 12.80 3.67 6.28
C ASN A 41 12.56 3.23 7.73
N GLN A 42 11.42 3.55 8.33
CA GLN A 42 11.10 3.12 9.68
C GLN A 42 10.96 1.60 9.77
N CYS A 43 10.25 0.98 8.83
CA CYS A 43 10.12 -0.47 8.74
C CYS A 43 11.48 -1.15 8.62
N TYR A 44 12.35 -0.64 7.74
CA TYR A 44 13.70 -1.17 7.55
C TYR A 44 14.57 -1.02 8.81
N LEU A 45 14.63 0.18 9.40
CA LEU A 45 15.49 0.45 10.56
C LEU A 45 15.04 -0.29 11.81
N LYS A 46 13.72 -0.45 12.00
CA LYS A 46 13.15 -1.09 13.19
C LYS A 46 12.88 -2.58 13.00
N GLN A 47 13.11 -3.13 11.81
CA GLN A 47 12.78 -4.50 11.45
C GLN A 47 11.31 -4.82 11.78
N CYS A 48 10.41 -3.92 11.39
CA CYS A 48 8.97 -4.06 11.61
C CYS A 48 8.19 -3.88 10.31
N TYR A 49 6.96 -4.38 10.31
CA TYR A 49 6.05 -4.25 9.18
C TYR A 49 4.95 -3.22 9.48
N PRO A 50 4.40 -2.55 8.45
CA PRO A 50 3.33 -1.59 8.65
C PRO A 50 1.99 -2.30 8.90
N THR A 51 1.18 -1.78 9.82
CA THR A 51 -0.21 -2.21 9.98
C THR A 51 -1.14 -1.50 8.98
N PRO A 52 -2.38 -1.99 8.76
CA PRO A 52 -3.36 -1.28 7.94
C PRO A 52 -3.64 0.15 8.44
N VAL A 53 -3.59 0.36 9.75
CA VAL A 53 -3.75 1.68 10.38
C VAL A 53 -2.57 2.58 10.05
N ASP A 54 -1.34 2.06 10.10
CA ASP A 54 -0.15 2.82 9.70
C ASP A 54 -0.25 3.23 8.22
N LEU A 55 -0.58 2.28 7.33
CA LEU A 55 -0.75 2.55 5.91
C LEU A 55 -1.79 3.65 5.66
N ARG A 56 -2.92 3.62 6.36
CA ARG A 56 -3.92 4.68 6.31
C ARG A 56 -3.37 6.01 6.80
N HIS A 57 -2.69 6.03 7.94
CA HIS A 57 -2.11 7.25 8.51
C HIS A 57 -1.12 7.92 7.54
N TYR A 58 -0.19 7.15 6.97
CA TYR A 58 0.79 7.65 6.01
C TYR A 58 0.18 8.05 4.67
N MET A 59 -0.86 7.33 4.22
CA MET A 59 -1.64 7.71 3.05
C MET A 59 -2.38 9.04 3.28
N LEU A 60 -3.07 9.21 4.41
CA LEU A 60 -3.78 10.45 4.76
C LEU A 60 -2.84 11.64 5.01
N SER A 61 -1.61 11.38 5.44
CA SER A 61 -0.56 12.41 5.56
C SER A 61 -0.20 13.04 4.20
N ASN A 62 -0.51 12.36 3.10
CA ASN A 62 -0.41 12.92 1.76
C ASN A 62 -1.69 13.70 1.42
N LEU A 63 -1.59 15.04 1.39
CA LEU A 63 -2.74 15.92 1.14
C LEU A 63 -3.50 15.60 -0.16
N LYS A 64 -2.84 15.07 -1.19
CA LYS A 64 -3.53 14.69 -2.44
C LYS A 64 -4.37 13.41 -2.28
N LEU A 65 -4.00 12.54 -1.36
CA LEU A 65 -4.70 11.29 -1.07
C LEU A 65 -5.73 11.44 0.06
N SER A 66 -5.55 12.41 0.97
CA SER A 66 -6.52 12.68 2.05
C SER A 66 -7.91 13.05 1.55
N PHE A 67 -8.01 13.66 0.36
CA PHE A 67 -9.27 14.00 -0.30
C PHE A 67 -9.73 12.96 -1.34
N SER A 68 -9.05 11.80 -1.42
CA SER A 68 -9.36 10.79 -2.42
C SER A 68 -10.57 9.95 -2.02
N SER A 69 -11.25 9.37 -3.02
CA SER A 69 -12.35 8.43 -2.75
C SER A 69 -11.82 7.18 -2.04
N ARG A 70 -12.66 6.51 -1.26
CA ARG A 70 -12.31 5.27 -0.54
C ARG A 70 -11.59 4.23 -1.43
N PRO A 71 -12.08 3.86 -2.63
CA PRO A 71 -11.36 2.93 -3.51
C PRO A 71 -9.95 3.42 -3.87
N THR A 72 -9.80 4.72 -4.14
CA THR A 72 -8.52 5.34 -4.48
C THR A 72 -7.53 5.26 -3.30
N GLY A 73 -8.03 5.48 -2.08
CA GLY A 73 -7.23 5.42 -0.87
C GLY A 73 -6.79 4.00 -0.53
N ILE A 74 -7.69 3.01 -0.63
CA ILE A 74 -7.35 1.59 -0.48
C ILE A 74 -6.29 1.18 -1.49
N PHE A 75 -6.47 1.57 -2.76
CA PHE A 75 -5.48 1.30 -3.79
C PHE A 75 -4.12 1.96 -3.52
N ALA A 76 -4.11 3.19 -2.99
CA ALA A 76 -2.87 3.83 -2.57
C ALA A 76 -2.17 3.09 -1.41
N MET A 77 -2.93 2.63 -0.42
CA MET A 77 -2.40 1.80 0.67
C MET A 77 -1.85 0.46 0.16
N ALA A 78 -2.54 -0.17 -0.79
CA ALA A 78 -2.08 -1.39 -1.45
C ALA A 78 -0.73 -1.18 -2.17
N ILE A 79 -0.58 -0.07 -2.90
CA ILE A 79 0.71 0.29 -3.52
C ILE A 79 1.80 0.49 -2.46
N MET A 80 1.49 1.15 -1.34
CA MET A 80 2.46 1.32 -0.25
C MET A 80 2.89 -0.02 0.35
N LEU A 81 1.95 -0.95 0.56
CA LEU A 81 2.25 -2.30 1.06
C LEU A 81 3.09 -3.09 0.06
N LYS A 82 2.77 -3.01 -1.24
CA LYS A 82 3.57 -3.63 -2.30
C LYS A 82 5.01 -3.12 -2.31
N LYS A 83 5.21 -1.80 -2.18
CA LYS A 83 6.55 -1.21 -2.06
C LYS A 83 7.28 -1.68 -0.81
N PHE A 84 6.60 -1.78 0.33
CA PHE A 84 7.19 -2.36 1.53
C PHE A 84 7.66 -3.79 1.28
N ASN A 85 6.81 -4.61 0.66
CA ASN A 85 7.15 -6.00 0.39
C ASN A 85 8.41 -6.10 -0.48
N ASP A 86 8.44 -5.35 -1.58
CA ASP A 86 9.50 -5.43 -2.59
C ASP A 86 10.82 -4.82 -2.13
N GLU A 87 10.77 -3.68 -1.42
CA GLU A 87 11.98 -2.93 -1.08
C GLU A 87 12.56 -3.33 0.29
N VAL A 88 11.71 -3.76 1.22
CA VAL A 88 12.07 -3.93 2.64
C VAL A 88 11.84 -5.37 3.10
N ASN A 89 10.66 -5.94 2.88
CA ASN A 89 10.33 -7.26 3.40
C ASN A 89 11.17 -8.39 2.77
N ILE A 90 11.25 -8.44 1.44
CA ILE A 90 12.01 -9.49 0.73
C ILE A 90 13.50 -9.41 1.09
N ASN A 91 14.06 -8.20 1.16
CA ASN A 91 15.47 -7.99 1.48
C ASN A 91 15.79 -8.27 2.95
N GLY A 92 14.88 -7.93 3.87
CA GLY A 92 15.06 -8.10 5.31
C GLY A 92 14.54 -9.42 5.87
N SER A 93 13.75 -10.18 5.10
CA SER A 93 12.98 -11.35 5.56
C SER A 93 12.19 -11.05 6.86
N ILE A 94 11.51 -9.90 6.90
CA ILE A 94 10.89 -9.36 8.12
C ILE A 94 9.66 -10.18 8.53
N ILE A 95 8.77 -10.45 7.57
CA ILE A 95 7.58 -11.29 7.76
C ILE A 95 7.37 -12.23 6.56
N PRO A 96 6.75 -13.41 6.77
CA PRO A 96 6.41 -14.30 5.69
C PRO A 96 5.23 -13.77 4.85
N ASP A 97 5.08 -14.30 3.64
CA ASP A 97 4.15 -13.81 2.62
C ASP A 97 2.67 -13.92 3.04
N ASP A 98 2.33 -14.92 3.86
CA ASP A 98 0.99 -15.11 4.43
C ASP A 98 0.56 -13.94 5.33
N ILE A 99 1.49 -13.38 6.11
CA ILE A 99 1.23 -12.17 6.92
C ILE A 99 1.04 -10.95 6.02
N VAL A 100 1.82 -10.82 4.94
CA VAL A 100 1.66 -9.71 3.97
C VAL A 100 0.29 -9.79 3.30
N LEU A 101 -0.15 -11.01 2.95
CA LEU A 101 -1.47 -11.25 2.39
C LEU A 101 -2.59 -10.91 3.39
N ASP A 102 -2.47 -11.28 4.68
CA ASP A 102 -3.43 -10.87 5.72
C ASP A 102 -3.55 -9.35 5.86
N LEU A 103 -2.42 -8.63 5.83
CA LEU A 103 -2.42 -7.17 5.87
C LEU A 103 -3.16 -6.59 4.67
N PHE A 104 -2.97 -7.19 3.49
CA PHE A 104 -3.60 -6.75 2.25
C PHE A 104 -5.12 -6.91 2.27
N THR A 105 -5.64 -8.06 2.72
CA THR A 105 -7.08 -8.31 2.79
C THR A 105 -7.79 -7.35 3.75
N ARG A 106 -7.13 -7.02 4.87
CA ARG A 106 -7.64 -6.13 5.92
C ARG A 106 -7.65 -4.64 5.55
N LEU A 107 -6.97 -4.23 4.47
CA LEU A 107 -6.95 -2.82 4.03
C LEU A 107 -8.36 -2.26 3.80
N SER A 108 -9.26 -3.09 3.27
CA SER A 108 -10.64 -2.71 2.97
C SER A 108 -11.49 -2.43 4.21
N GLU A 109 -11.18 -3.11 5.32
CA GLU A 109 -11.87 -3.01 6.61
C GLU A 109 -11.51 -1.71 7.35
N THR A 110 -10.26 -1.27 7.22
CA THR A 110 -9.74 -0.04 7.85
C THR A 110 -10.36 1.27 7.35
N TYR A 111 -11.19 1.23 6.31
CA TYR A 111 -11.87 2.40 5.76
C TYR A 111 -13.32 2.57 6.24
N ASN A 112 -13.83 1.69 7.10
CA ASN A 112 -15.21 1.72 7.63
C ASN A 112 -15.40 2.61 8.88
N TYR A 113 -14.42 3.43 9.25
CA TYR A 113 -14.50 4.36 10.40
C TYR A 113 -14.15 5.79 9.99
#